data_AF-A0A8S3K118-F1
#
_entry.id   AF-A0A8S3K118-F1
#
_cell.length_a   1.000
_cell.length_b   1.000
_cell.length_c   1.000
_cell.angle_alpha   90.00
_cell.angle_beta   90.00
_cell.angle_gamma   90.00
#
_symmetry.space_group_name_H-M   'P 1'
#
loop_
_entity.id
_entity.type
_entity.pdbx_description
1 polymer ?
#
loop_
_entity_poly.entity_id
_entity_poly.type
_entity_poly.pdbx_seq_one_letter_code
_entity_poly.pdbx_strand_id
1 'polypeptide(L)'
;ENTLDALFQIVHPNWKSEQLKLNTFPLKLAIDTIQVQNALVDLEAATKDLPTAHFDAESFVASNRRVMDLRKKVIEIVKSSKPDFDSALKKIGELLHTLQDFYSHSNWVEMGKTDVNARIGLEENIGRIAEPNQPTCSSNGCQKIKSSCVRLANII
;
A
#
# COMPACT_ATOMS: atom_id res chain seq x y z
N GLU A 1 -28.18 -2.72 -27.23
CA GLU A 1 -27.99 -1.73 -26.15
C GLU A 1 -26.69 -0.99 -26.39
N ASN A 2 -26.65 0.33 -26.19
CA ASN A 2 -25.40 1.09 -26.27
C ASN A 2 -24.60 0.84 -24.99
N THR A 3 -23.30 0.55 -25.12
CA THR A 3 -22.41 0.43 -23.95
C THR A 3 -22.26 1.79 -23.27
N LEU A 4 -21.91 1.80 -21.98
CA LEU A 4 -21.69 3.05 -21.26
C LEU A 4 -20.60 3.90 -21.93
N ASP A 5 -19.52 3.27 -22.38
CA ASP A 5 -18.45 3.89 -23.15
C ASP A 5 -18.97 4.54 -24.45
N ALA A 6 -19.89 3.88 -25.17
CA ALA A 6 -20.51 4.44 -26.36
C ALA A 6 -21.35 5.68 -26.03
N LEU A 7 -22.07 5.68 -24.90
CA LEU A 7 -22.81 6.86 -24.43
C LEU A 7 -21.88 8.01 -24.03
N PHE A 8 -20.78 7.72 -23.33
CA PHE A 8 -19.77 8.74 -22.97
C PHE A 8 -19.10 9.34 -24.21
N GLN A 9 -18.86 8.55 -25.27
CA GLN A 9 -18.26 9.04 -26.51
C GLN A 9 -19.20 9.99 -27.26
N ILE A 10 -20.51 9.73 -27.18
CA ILE A 10 -21.54 10.61 -27.75
C ILE A 10 -21.61 11.93 -26.98
N VAL A 11 -21.59 11.89 -25.65
CA VAL A 11 -21.69 13.10 -24.80
C VAL A 11 -20.39 13.91 -24.80
N HIS A 12 -19.23 13.25 -24.91
CA HIS A 12 -17.91 13.88 -24.89
C HIS A 12 -17.08 13.51 -26.13
N PRO A 13 -17.46 14.02 -27.32
CA PRO A 13 -16.85 13.62 -28.58
C PRO A 13 -15.36 13.99 -28.70
N ASN A 14 -14.91 14.97 -27.91
CA ASN A 14 -13.53 15.46 -27.92
C ASN A 14 -12.61 14.73 -26.92
N TRP A 15 -13.13 13.81 -26.12
CA TRP A 15 -12.31 13.05 -25.19
C TRP A 15 -11.45 12.02 -25.93
N LYS A 16 -10.19 11.92 -25.52
CA LYS A 16 -9.30 10.84 -25.96
C LYS A 16 -9.76 9.51 -25.38
N SER A 17 -9.35 8.40 -26.01
CA SER A 17 -9.66 7.04 -25.57
C SER A 17 -9.31 6.78 -24.10
N GLU A 18 -8.20 7.34 -23.63
CA GLU A 18 -7.76 7.24 -22.23
C GLU A 18 -8.71 7.99 -21.29
N GLN A 19 -9.16 9.19 -21.70
CA GLN A 19 -10.11 9.98 -20.92
C GLN A 19 -11.47 9.30 -20.85
N LEU A 20 -11.94 8.71 -21.96
CA LEU A 20 -13.15 7.92 -21.98
C LEU A 20 -13.07 6.72 -21.04
N LYS A 21 -12.02 5.90 -21.17
CA LYS A 21 -11.81 4.76 -20.27
C LYS A 21 -11.83 5.22 -18.81
N LEU A 22 -11.04 6.25 -18.48
CA LEU A 22 -10.91 6.77 -17.11
C LEU A 22 -12.21 7.35 -16.53
N ASN A 23 -13.04 7.98 -17.36
CA ASN A 23 -14.23 8.71 -16.91
C ASN A 23 -15.54 7.96 -17.14
N THR A 24 -15.50 6.70 -17.59
CA THR A 24 -16.66 5.83 -17.52
C THR A 24 -17.14 5.75 -16.07
N PHE A 25 -18.43 6.01 -15.86
CA PHE A 25 -18.98 6.23 -14.51
C PHE A 25 -18.61 5.15 -13.48
N PRO A 26 -18.63 3.84 -13.79
CA PRO A 26 -18.22 2.80 -12.86
C PRO A 26 -16.73 2.82 -12.51
N LEU A 27 -15.84 3.08 -13.49
CA LEU A 27 -14.41 3.15 -13.22
C LEU A 27 -14.05 4.41 -12.43
N LYS A 28 -14.64 5.55 -12.80
CA LYS A 28 -14.42 6.80 -12.08
C LYS A 28 -14.87 6.69 -10.63
N LEU A 29 -16.07 6.14 -10.39
CA LEU A 29 -16.56 5.89 -9.05
C LEU A 29 -15.61 4.99 -8.25
N ALA A 30 -15.07 3.93 -8.88
CA ALA A 30 -14.11 3.05 -8.21
C ALA A 30 -12.81 3.76 -7.82
N ILE A 31 -12.26 4.59 -8.72
CA ILE A 31 -11.06 5.38 -8.45
C ILE A 31 -11.32 6.39 -7.33
N ASP A 32 -12.43 7.13 -7.40
CA ASP A 32 -12.79 8.14 -6.42
C ASP A 32 -12.99 7.50 -5.03
N THR A 33 -13.67 6.35 -4.95
CA THR A 33 -13.83 5.60 -3.70
C THR A 33 -12.47 5.19 -3.12
N ILE A 34 -11.56 4.66 -3.93
CA ILE A 34 -10.21 4.28 -3.48
C ILE A 34 -9.45 5.51 -2.97
N GLN A 35 -9.47 6.61 -3.71
CA GLN A 35 -8.75 7.86 -3.34
C GLN A 35 -9.29 8.46 -2.04
N VAL A 36 -10.61 8.54 -1.90
CA VAL A 36 -11.25 9.03 -0.68
C VAL A 36 -10.86 8.15 0.51
N GLN A 37 -10.93 6.83 0.36
CA GLN A 37 -10.68 5.90 1.47
C GLN A 37 -9.20 5.79 1.82
N ASN A 38 -8.32 6.03 0.85
CA ASN A 38 -6.90 6.25 1.10
C ASN A 38 -6.69 7.51 1.96
N ALA A 39 -7.25 8.65 1.57
CA ALA A 39 -7.12 9.89 2.33
C ALA A 39 -7.78 9.84 3.71
N LEU A 40 -8.88 9.11 3.87
CA LEU A 40 -9.56 8.97 5.15
C LEU A 40 -8.74 8.25 6.21
N VAL A 41 -7.71 7.48 5.86
CA VAL A 41 -6.84 6.84 6.87
C VAL A 41 -6.18 7.89 7.77
N ASP A 42 -5.78 9.04 7.23
CA ASP A 42 -5.22 10.18 7.97
C ASP A 42 -6.25 10.99 8.77
N LEU A 43 -7.54 10.86 8.46
CA LEU A 43 -8.59 11.75 8.97
C LEU A 43 -9.51 11.07 9.98
N GLU A 44 -9.75 9.78 9.80
CA GLU A 44 -10.68 9.01 10.62
C GLU A 44 -10.12 8.74 12.01
N ALA A 45 -10.93 8.96 13.05
CA ALA A 45 -10.49 8.81 14.44
C ALA A 45 -9.95 7.41 14.77
N ALA A 46 -10.41 6.39 14.05
CA ALA A 46 -9.98 5.00 14.25
C ALA A 46 -8.57 4.70 13.68
N THR A 47 -8.07 5.52 12.76
CA THR A 47 -6.84 5.24 12.02
C THR A 47 -5.81 6.36 12.09
N LYS A 48 -6.22 7.63 12.18
CA LYS A 48 -5.35 8.81 12.09
C LYS A 48 -4.16 8.82 13.07
N ASP A 49 -4.35 8.22 14.25
CA ASP A 49 -3.30 8.13 15.28
C ASP A 49 -2.89 6.66 15.51
N LEU A 50 -3.21 5.76 14.58
CA LEU A 50 -2.93 4.32 14.70
C LEU A 50 -1.60 4.00 14.00
N PRO A 51 -0.51 3.68 14.74
CA PRO A 51 0.80 3.47 14.10
C PRO A 51 0.80 2.34 13.06
N THR A 52 -0.04 1.32 13.24
CA THR A 52 -0.15 0.21 12.29
C THR A 52 -0.81 0.58 10.97
N ALA A 53 -1.54 1.69 10.90
CA ALA A 53 -2.09 2.23 9.66
C ALA A 53 -1.07 3.06 8.88
N HIS A 54 -0.01 3.55 9.55
CA HIS A 54 0.93 4.53 9.01
C HIS A 54 2.40 4.06 8.98
N PHE A 55 2.67 2.78 9.29
CA PHE A 55 4.05 2.27 9.45
C PHE A 55 4.91 3.09 10.43
N ASP A 56 4.26 3.74 11.39
CA ASP A 56 4.87 4.61 12.38
C ASP A 56 5.32 3.87 13.63
N ALA A 57 6.05 4.58 14.50
CA ALA A 57 6.51 4.09 15.80
C ALA A 57 7.17 2.70 15.70
N GLU A 58 7.94 2.48 14.63
CA GLU A 58 8.66 1.24 14.33
C GLU A 58 7.77 -0.01 14.27
N SER A 59 6.45 0.16 14.07
CA SER A 59 5.44 -0.90 14.10
C SER A 59 5.42 -1.73 12.80
N PHE A 60 6.56 -1.93 12.14
CA PHE A 60 6.68 -2.54 10.80
C PHE A 60 5.98 -3.90 10.66
N VAL A 61 6.19 -4.81 11.63
CA VAL A 61 5.58 -6.14 11.60
C VAL A 61 4.06 -6.06 11.72
N ALA A 62 3.57 -5.26 12.66
CA ALA A 62 2.13 -5.10 12.89
C ALA A 62 1.43 -4.35 11.73
N SER A 63 2.10 -3.36 11.15
CA SER A 63 1.62 -2.62 9.97
C SER A 63 1.55 -3.54 8.75
N ASN A 64 2.56 -4.39 8.56
CA ASN A 64 2.53 -5.39 7.49
C ASN A 64 1.40 -6.41 7.68
N ARG A 65 1.12 -6.85 8.91
CA ARG A 65 -0.06 -7.69 9.21
C ARG A 65 -1.35 -7.00 8.82
N ARG A 66 -1.49 -5.69 9.10
CA ARG A 66 -2.65 -4.90 8.66
C ARG A 66 -2.80 -4.96 7.14
N VAL A 67 -1.72 -4.77 6.37
CA VAL A 67 -1.75 -4.88 4.89
C VAL A 67 -2.20 -6.28 4.45
N MET A 68 -1.65 -7.34 5.07
CA MET A 68 -2.02 -8.73 4.79
C MET A 68 -3.52 -8.99 5.07
N ASP A 69 -4.02 -8.50 6.20
CA ASP A 69 -5.41 -8.66 6.62
C ASP A 69 -6.38 -7.91 5.70
N LEU A 70 -6.06 -6.67 5.31
CA LEU A 70 -6.84 -5.91 4.34
C LEU A 70 -6.88 -6.62 2.99
N ARG A 71 -5.73 -7.11 2.51
CA ARG A 71 -5.64 -7.88 1.27
C ARG A 71 -6.50 -9.14 1.33
N LYS A 72 -6.41 -9.89 2.43
CA LYS A 72 -7.21 -11.11 2.65
C LYS A 72 -8.70 -10.79 2.60
N LYS A 73 -9.15 -9.75 3.30
CA LYS A 73 -10.54 -9.30 3.31
C LYS A 73 -11.03 -8.91 1.91
N VAL A 74 -10.23 -8.19 1.13
CA VAL A 74 -10.56 -7.84 -0.27
C VAL A 74 -10.77 -9.11 -1.10
N ILE A 75 -9.85 -10.08 -1.01
CA ILE A 75 -9.95 -11.35 -1.74
C ILE A 75 -11.20 -12.13 -1.33
N GLU A 76 -11.50 -12.20 -0.03
CA GLU A 76 -12.69 -12.87 0.50
C GLU A 76 -13.98 -12.24 -0.01
N ILE A 77 -14.08 -10.91 -0.01
CA ILE A 77 -15.24 -10.17 -0.51
C ILE A 77 -15.46 -10.46 -2.01
N VAL A 78 -14.41 -10.32 -2.82
CA VAL A 78 -14.47 -10.49 -4.28
C VAL A 78 -14.79 -11.94 -4.68
N LYS A 79 -14.35 -12.92 -3.90
CA LYS A 79 -14.62 -14.35 -4.15
C LYS A 79 -15.95 -14.85 -3.59
N SER A 80 -16.68 -14.02 -2.84
CA SER A 80 -17.97 -14.42 -2.26
C SER A 80 -19.02 -14.66 -3.35
N SER A 81 -20.08 -15.41 -3.04
CA SER A 81 -21.18 -15.67 -3.98
C SER A 81 -22.01 -14.42 -4.32
N LYS A 82 -21.90 -13.37 -3.51
CA LYS A 82 -22.51 -12.05 -3.72
C LYS A 82 -21.50 -10.96 -3.35
N PRO A 83 -20.53 -10.64 -4.24
CA PRO A 83 -19.47 -9.70 -3.94
C PRO A 83 -19.97 -8.30 -3.63
N ASP A 84 -19.53 -7.74 -2.50
CA ASP A 84 -19.70 -6.33 -2.18
C ASP A 84 -18.49 -5.53 -2.67
N PHE A 85 -18.51 -5.14 -3.94
CA PHE A 85 -17.39 -4.41 -4.54
C PHE A 85 -17.14 -3.03 -3.93
N ASP A 86 -18.16 -2.37 -3.38
CA ASP A 86 -17.98 -1.08 -2.69
C ASP A 86 -17.12 -1.26 -1.43
N SER A 87 -17.45 -2.25 -0.60
CA SER A 87 -16.63 -2.62 0.56
C SER A 87 -15.22 -3.05 0.17
N ALA A 88 -15.05 -3.75 -0.96
CA ALA A 88 -13.72 -4.14 -1.45
C ALA A 88 -12.88 -2.90 -1.85
N LEU A 89 -13.47 -1.94 -2.57
CA LEU A 89 -12.79 -0.71 -2.97
C LEU A 89 -12.36 0.15 -1.77
N LYS A 90 -13.21 0.25 -0.74
CA LYS A 90 -12.85 0.95 0.51
C LYS A 90 -11.63 0.34 1.18
N LYS A 91 -11.60 -0.99 1.29
CA LYS A 91 -10.44 -1.72 1.84
C LYS A 91 -9.19 -1.61 1.00
N ILE A 92 -9.33 -1.50 -0.33
CA ILE A 92 -8.20 -1.22 -1.22
C ILE A 92 -7.63 0.18 -0.93
N GLY A 93 -8.47 1.18 -0.71
CA GLY A 93 -8.03 2.53 -0.30
C GLY A 93 -7.22 2.49 1.00
N GLU A 94 -7.77 1.86 2.05
CA GLU A 94 -7.07 1.67 3.32
C GLU A 94 -5.73 0.94 3.16
N LEU A 95 -5.71 -0.13 2.36
CA LEU A 95 -4.53 -0.94 2.09
C LEU A 95 -3.45 -0.11 1.38
N LEU A 96 -3.84 0.62 0.34
CA LEU A 96 -2.91 1.41 -0.45
C LEU A 96 -2.29 2.53 0.37
N HIS A 97 -3.05 3.17 1.25
CA HIS A 97 -2.51 4.18 2.17
C HIS A 97 -1.44 3.56 3.07
N THR A 98 -1.80 2.49 3.79
CA THR A 98 -0.86 1.80 4.69
C THR A 98 0.39 1.33 3.93
N LEU A 99 0.25 0.83 2.71
CA LEU A 99 1.37 0.38 1.88
C LEU A 99 2.24 1.56 1.37
N GLN A 100 1.64 2.70 1.02
CA GLN A 100 2.38 3.90 0.62
C GLN A 100 3.21 4.43 1.78
N ASP A 101 2.66 4.41 2.99
CA ASP A 101 3.34 4.86 4.21
C ASP A 101 4.58 4.03 4.54
N PHE A 102 4.61 2.74 4.19
CA PHE A 102 5.86 1.98 4.28
C PHE A 102 6.99 2.63 3.48
N TYR A 103 6.71 3.14 2.27
CA TYR A 103 7.75 3.71 1.41
C TYR A 103 8.11 5.15 1.75
N SER A 104 7.23 5.90 2.43
CA SER A 104 7.52 7.27 2.91
C SER A 104 8.10 7.30 4.33
N HIS A 105 7.74 6.35 5.20
CA HIS A 105 8.13 6.34 6.62
C HIS A 105 9.19 5.28 6.95
N SER A 106 9.70 4.56 5.95
CA SER A 106 10.90 3.72 6.08
C SER A 106 12.09 4.30 5.34
N ASN A 107 13.27 3.74 5.58
CA ASN A 107 14.48 4.06 4.82
C ASN A 107 14.67 3.18 3.56
N TRP A 108 13.61 2.55 3.03
CA TRP A 108 13.70 1.60 1.91
C TRP A 108 14.38 2.24 0.69
N VAL A 109 13.95 3.43 0.30
CA VAL A 109 14.49 4.17 -0.85
C VAL A 109 15.92 4.66 -0.57
N GLU A 110 16.16 5.17 0.63
CA GLU A 110 17.46 5.68 1.11
C GLU A 110 18.53 4.59 1.14
N MET A 111 18.14 3.33 1.37
CA MET A 111 19.02 2.16 1.24
C MET A 111 19.44 1.86 -0.21
N GLY A 112 18.91 2.61 -1.17
CA GLY A 112 19.13 2.45 -2.60
C GLY A 112 18.32 1.31 -3.22
N LYS A 113 17.17 0.97 -2.63
CA LYS A 113 16.23 0.01 -3.21
C LYS A 113 15.38 0.73 -4.26
N THR A 114 15.37 0.20 -5.47
CA THR A 114 14.59 0.75 -6.61
C THR A 114 13.34 -0.06 -6.90
N ASP A 115 13.27 -1.30 -6.42
CA ASP A 115 12.14 -2.19 -6.60
C ASP A 115 11.23 -2.19 -5.37
N VAL A 116 9.99 -2.63 -5.58
CA VAL A 116 9.04 -2.89 -4.49
C VAL A 116 9.55 -4.01 -3.59
N ASN A 117 9.25 -3.90 -2.30
CA ASN A 117 9.48 -5.01 -1.37
C ASN A 117 8.53 -6.17 -1.71
N ALA A 118 9.04 -7.21 -2.35
CA ALA A 118 8.24 -8.35 -2.82
C ALA A 118 7.55 -9.15 -1.70
N ARG A 119 7.85 -8.88 -0.43
CA ARG A 119 7.28 -9.59 0.74
C ARG A 119 6.16 -8.83 1.43
N ILE A 120 6.08 -7.51 1.26
CA ILE A 120 5.11 -6.70 1.99
C ILE A 120 3.67 -7.06 1.59
N GLY A 121 2.79 -7.23 2.58
CA GLY A 121 1.42 -7.67 2.37
C GLY A 121 1.26 -9.14 1.94
N LEU A 122 2.36 -9.91 1.88
CA LEU A 122 2.37 -11.33 1.45
C LEU A 122 3.00 -12.26 2.49
N GLU A 123 4.05 -11.83 3.17
CA GLU A 123 4.77 -12.59 4.19
C GLU A 123 4.87 -11.79 5.50
N GLU A 124 4.88 -12.47 6.64
CA GLU A 124 5.11 -11.84 7.96
C GLU A 124 6.49 -11.15 8.04
N ASN A 125 7.52 -11.76 7.45
CA ASN A 125 8.88 -11.24 7.44
C ASN A 125 9.12 -10.42 6.15
N ILE A 126 9.11 -9.10 6.28
CA ILE A 126 9.33 -8.17 5.17
C ILE A 126 10.80 -7.79 4.94
N GLY A 127 11.74 -8.53 5.53
CA GLY A 127 13.18 -8.28 5.44
C GLY A 127 13.78 -7.81 6.75
N ARG A 128 14.90 -7.10 6.66
CA ARG A 128 15.61 -6.59 7.84
C ARG A 128 14.92 -5.33 8.35
N ILE A 129 14.35 -5.42 9.54
CA ILE A 129 13.81 -4.31 10.30
C ILE A 129 14.82 -4.02 11.43
N ALA A 130 15.04 -2.74 11.74
CA ALA A 130 15.89 -2.37 12.86
C ALA A 130 15.21 -2.73 14.19
N GLU A 131 15.99 -3.20 15.16
CA GLU A 131 15.47 -3.38 16.52
C GLU A 131 15.11 -2.02 17.15
N PRO A 132 14.22 -1.96 18.15
CA PRO A 132 13.76 -0.69 18.74
C PRO A 132 14.87 0.21 19.30
N ASN A 133 16.03 -0.36 19.63
CA ASN A 133 17.20 0.37 20.13
C ASN A 133 18.35 0.41 19.12
N GLN A 134 18.13 -0.05 17.89
CA GLN A 134 19.15 -0.07 16.85
C GLN A 134 19.15 1.28 16.12
N PRO A 135 20.24 2.08 16.23
CA PRO A 135 20.32 3.33 15.51
C PRO A 135 20.32 3.08 13.99
N THR A 136 19.35 3.66 13.29
CA THR A 136 19.18 3.52 11.83
C THR A 136 19.95 4.58 11.05
N CYS A 137 20.20 5.74 11.65
CA CYS A 137 21.03 6.81 11.09
C CYS A 137 22.01 7.37 12.14
N SER A 138 23.11 7.94 11.66
CA SER A 138 24.09 8.64 12.51
C SER A 138 23.80 10.14 12.54
N SER A 139 24.46 10.89 13.42
CA SER A 139 24.39 12.36 13.43
C SER A 139 24.81 13.01 12.10
N ASN A 140 25.56 12.28 11.26
CA ASN A 140 25.99 12.71 9.93
C ASN A 140 25.08 12.17 8.80
N GLY A 141 23.85 11.74 9.13
CA GLY A 141 22.90 11.12 8.21
C GLY A 141 23.04 9.60 8.10
N CYS A 142 22.35 9.01 7.13
CA CYS A 142 22.33 7.57 6.91
C CYS A 142 23.47 7.18 5.97
N GLN A 143 24.50 6.52 6.49
CA GLN A 143 25.64 6.06 5.71
C GLN A 143 25.45 4.60 5.30
N LYS A 144 25.60 4.29 4.00
CA LYS A 144 25.52 2.91 3.51
C LYS A 144 26.68 2.09 4.07
N ILE A 145 26.42 1.30 5.12
CA ILE A 145 27.42 0.40 5.69
C ILE A 145 27.59 -0.79 4.73
N LYS A 146 28.70 -0.82 3.99
CA LYS A 146 29.14 -2.05 3.30
C LYS A 146 29.79 -2.96 4.33
N SER A 147 28.99 -3.76 5.03
CA SER A 147 29.52 -4.88 5.81
C SER A 147 29.51 -6.14 4.97
N SER A 148 30.67 -6.77 4.81
CA SER A 148 30.76 -8.14 4.30
C SER A 148 30.15 -9.06 5.34
N CYS A 149 29.12 -9.83 4.98
CA CYS A 149 28.57 -10.85 5.87
C CYS A 149 29.66 -11.89 6.15
N VAL A 150 30.27 -11.84 7.33
CA VAL A 150 31.07 -12.96 7.84
C VAL A 150 30.09 -14.01 8.32
N ARG A 151 29.89 -15.07 7.52
CA ARG A 151 29.37 -16.32 8.08
C ARG A 151 30.47 -16.84 9.00
N LEU A 152 30.28 -16.69 10.31
CA LEU A 152 31.01 -17.52 11.26
C LEU A 152 30.50 -18.94 11.06
N ALA A 153 31.16 -19.69 10.18
CA ALA A 153 31.13 -21.13 10.24
C ALA A 153 31.85 -21.49 11.53
N ASN A 154 31.10 -21.70 12.61
CA ASN A 154 31.67 -22.28 13.81
C ASN A 154 32.11 -23.70 13.45
N ILE A 155 33.42 -23.82 13.29
CA ILE A 155 34.20 -25.03 13.46
C ILE A 155 34.05 -25.40 14.94
N ILE A 156 33.36 -26.52 15.22
CA ILE A 156 33.75 -27.71 15.99
C ILE A 156 32.53 -28.63 16.04
#